data_AF-A0A455ULF5-F1
#
_entry.id   AF-A0A455ULF5-F1
#
_cell.length_a   1.000
_cell.length_b   1.000
_cell.length_c   1.000
_cell.angle_alpha   90.00
_cell.angle_beta   90.00
_cell.angle_gamma   90.00
#
_symmetry.space_group_name_H-M   'P 1'
#
loop_
_entity.id
_entity.type
_entity.pdbx_description
1 polymer ?
#
loop_
_entity_poly.entity_id
_entity_poly.type
_entity_poly.pdbx_seq_one_letter_code
_entity_poly.pdbx_strand_id
1 'polypeptide(L)' 'MGLELILNGVMLAAVAFWAFSGAGAPEGQLLTIIVMAVMAIEMAMGFALVVAVFRGKQADMTESLTGLKH' A
#
# COMPACT_ATOMS: atom_id res chain seq x y z
N MET A 1 0.28 7.20 3.11
CA MET A 1 -0.19 7.98 1.93
C MET A 1 0.79 7.99 0.76
N GLY A 2 2.10 8.12 0.96
CA GLY A 2 3.07 8.05 -0.15
C GLY A 2 3.19 6.66 -0.79
N LEU A 3 3.11 5.59 0.03
CA LEU A 3 3.18 4.20 -0.44
C LEU A 3 2.02 3.83 -1.35
N GLU A 4 0.81 4.27 -0.98
CA GLU A 4 -0.41 4.03 -1.73
C GLU A 4 -0.33 4.67 -3.12
N LEU A 5 0.28 5.86 -3.23
CA LEU A 5 0.51 6.49 -4.52
C LEU A 5 1.46 5.67 -5.41
N ILE A 6 2.55 5.15 -4.83
CA ILE A 6 3.50 4.29 -5.55
C ILE A 6 2.80 3.01 -6.02
N LEU A 7 2.04 2.35 -5.15
CA LEU A 7 1.33 1.12 -5.47
C LEU A 7 0.27 1.35 -6.56
N ASN A 8 -0.48 2.45 -6.49
CA ASN A 8 -1.43 2.81 -7.56
C ASN A 8 -0.74 3.08 -8.89
N GLY A 9 0.43 3.72 -8.88
CA GLY A 9 1.24 3.94 -10.10
C GLY A 9 1.70 2.62 -10.73
N VAL A 10 2.22 1.68 -9.92
CA VAL A 10 2.62 0.34 -10.38
C VAL A 10 1.41 -0.42 -10.93
N MET A 11 0.28 -0.37 -10.24
CA MET A 11 -0.95 -1.03 -10.65
C MET A 11 -1.47 -0.49 -12.00
N LEU A 12 -1.44 0.84 -12.19
CA LEU A 12 -1.79 1.46 -13.45
C LEU A 12 -0.88 1.00 -14.59
N ALA A 13 0.43 0.95 -14.36
CA ALA A 13 1.40 0.46 -15.35
C ALA A 13 1.15 -1.02 -15.70
N ALA A 14 0.86 -1.86 -14.71
CA ALA A 14 0.58 -3.28 -14.92
C ALA A 14 -0.72 -3.51 -15.71
N VAL A 15 -1.80 -2.80 -15.36
CA VAL A 15 -3.09 -2.86 -16.08
C VAL A 15 -2.92 -2.37 -17.52
N ALA A 16 -2.22 -1.26 -17.72
CA ALA A 16 -1.95 -0.73 -19.06
C ALA A 16 -1.13 -1.73 -19.90
N PHE A 17 -0.03 -2.25 -19.35
CA PHE A 17 0.79 -3.26 -20.01
C PHE A 17 -0.05 -4.47 -20.44
N TRP A 18 -0.90 -4.95 -19.54
CA TRP A 18 -1.75 -6.10 -19.82
C TRP A 18 -2.84 -5.79 -20.86
N ALA A 19 -3.44 -4.59 -20.82
CA ALA A 19 -4.43 -4.16 -21.81
C ALA A 19 -3.85 -4.13 -23.24
N PHE A 20 -2.57 -3.78 -23.40
CA PHE A 20 -1.90 -3.72 -24.70
C PHE A 20 -1.21 -5.02 -25.13
N SER A 21 -1.04 -6.01 -24.25
CA SER A 21 -0.34 -7.28 -24.56
C SER A 21 -1.21 -8.54 -24.49
N GLY A 22 -2.30 -8.54 -23.70
CA GLY A 22 -3.04 -9.75 -23.30
C GLY A 22 -4.19 -10.20 -24.20
N ALA A 23 -4.41 -9.57 -25.36
CA ALA A 23 -5.41 -9.95 -26.38
C ALA A 23 -6.84 -10.28 -25.85
N GLY A 24 -7.27 -9.69 -24.73
CA GLY A 24 -8.65 -9.81 -24.24
C GLY A 24 -8.94 -11.00 -23.31
N ALA A 25 -7.94 -11.82 -22.92
CA ALA A 25 -8.11 -12.70 -21.74
C ALA A 25 -8.43 -11.84 -20.50
N PRO A 26 -9.13 -12.31 -19.45
CA PRO A 26 -9.48 -11.48 -18.26
C PRO A 26 -8.53 -11.60 -17.05
N GLU A 27 -7.46 -12.39 -17.14
CA GLU A 27 -6.61 -12.77 -15.99
C GLU A 27 -5.92 -11.59 -15.28
N GLY A 28 -5.45 -10.58 -16.01
CA GLY A 28 -4.79 -9.40 -15.43
C GLY A 28 -5.75 -8.51 -14.64
N GLN A 29 -7.04 -8.51 -14.98
CA GLN A 29 -8.06 -7.79 -14.22
C GLN A 29 -8.28 -8.44 -12.85
N LEU A 30 -8.32 -9.78 -12.78
CA LEU A 30 -8.44 -10.50 -11.50
C LEU A 30 -7.25 -10.22 -10.59
N LEU A 31 -6.02 -10.26 -11.13
CA LEU A 31 -4.81 -9.94 -10.38
C LEU A 31 -4.88 -8.52 -9.80
N THR A 32 -5.35 -7.55 -10.59
CA THR A 32 -5.51 -6.15 -10.17
C THR A 32 -6.46 -6.03 -8.97
N ILE A 33 -7.58 -6.76 -8.98
CA ILE A 33 -8.54 -6.78 -7.86
C ILE A 33 -7.91 -7.37 -6.60
N ILE A 34 -7.15 -8.46 -6.74
CA ILE A 34 -6.44 -9.06 -5.60
C ILE A 34 -5.42 -8.09 -5.01
N VAL A 35 -4.66 -7.39 -5.84
CA VAL A 35 -3.69 -6.38 -5.40
C VAL A 35 -4.40 -5.21 -4.70
N MET A 36 -5.56 -4.75 -5.20
CA MET A 36 -6.37 -3.74 -4.52
C MET A 36 -6.85 -4.20 -3.13
N ALA A 37 -7.25 -5.47 -2.99
CA ALA A 37 -7.64 -6.02 -1.70
C ALA A 37 -6.47 -6.04 -0.71
N VAL A 38 -5.28 -6.44 -1.15
CA VAL A 38 -4.06 -6.40 -0.32
C VAL A 38 -3.69 -4.97 0.06
N MET A 39 -3.80 -4.02 -0.87
CA MET A 39 -3.56 -2.59 -0.60
C MET A 39 -4.50 -2.05 0.48
N ALA A 40 -5.78 -2.45 0.47
CA ALA A 40 -6.73 -2.05 1.50
C ALA A 40 -6.33 -2.59 2.90
N ILE A 41 -5.85 -3.83 2.96
CA ILE A 41 -5.36 -4.45 4.21
C ILE A 41 -4.11 -3.72 4.71
N GLU A 42 -3.17 -3.41 3.83
CA GLU A 42 -1.93 -2.71 4.16
C GLU A 42 -2.21 -1.32 4.74
N MET A 43 -3.09 -0.53 4.11
CA MET A 43 -3.52 0.77 4.63
C MET A 43 -4.15 0.65 6.03
N ALA A 44 -5.04 -0.31 6.23
CA ALA A 44 -5.69 -0.52 7.52
C ALA A 44 -4.66 -0.88 8.62
N MET A 45 -3.69 -1.74 8.31
CA MET A 45 -2.60 -2.09 9.22
C MET A 45 -1.70 -0.88 9.52
N GLY A 46 -1.33 -0.10 8.50
CA GLY A 46 -0.54 1.11 8.66
C GLY A 46 -1.21 2.12 9.59
N PHE A 47 -2.52 2.33 9.42
CA PHE A 47 -3.28 3.22 10.30
C PHE A 47 -3.37 2.67 11.73
N ALA A 48 -3.65 1.39 11.91
CA ALA A 48 -3.67 0.74 13.23
C ALA A 48 -2.33 0.87 13.95
N LEU A 49 -1.21 0.71 13.24
CA LEU A 49 0.14 0.91 13.76
C LEU A 49 0.35 2.35 14.23
N VAL A 50 0.03 3.34 13.39
CA VAL A 50 0.19 4.77 13.73
C VAL A 50 -0.64 5.12 14.97
N VAL A 51 -1.88 4.65 15.05
CA VAL A 51 -2.74 4.86 16.23
C VAL A 51 -2.16 4.20 17.48
N ALA A 52 -1.64 2.97 17.37
CA ALA A 52 -1.02 2.28 18.50
C ALA A 52 0.23 3.02 19.02
N VAL A 53 1.08 3.51 18.11
CA VAL A 53 2.26 4.31 18.42
C VAL A 53 1.87 5.63 19.09
N PHE A 54 0.90 6.35 18.52
CA PHE A 54 0.44 7.61 19.07
C PHE A 54 -0.13 7.41 20.48
N ARG A 55 -0.94 6.36 20.69
CA ARG A 55 -1.52 6.06 22.01
C ARG A 55 -0.46 5.73 23.07
N GLY A 56 0.59 4.99 22.70
CA GLY A 56 1.62 4.55 23.65
C GLY A 56 2.77 5.54 23.88
N LYS A 57 3.09 6.38 22.89
CA LYS A 57 4.29 7.23 22.89
C LYS A 57 4.02 8.71 22.65
N GLN A 58 2.79 9.09 22.27
CA GLN A 58 2.44 10.46 21.87
C GLN A 58 3.37 11.02 20.78
N ALA A 59 3.97 10.13 19.99
CA ALA A 59 4.85 10.49 18.89
C ALA A 59 4.02 10.63 17.62
N ASP A 60 4.06 11.82 17.04
CA ASP A 60 3.44 12.23 15.79
C ASP A 60 4.42 12.21 14.60
N MET A 61 5.70 12.41 14.89
CA MET A 61 6.80 12.37 13.94
C MET A 61 7.65 11.11 14.12
N THR A 62 8.12 10.52 13.02
CA THR A 62 8.96 9.31 13.05
C THR A 62 10.28 9.52 13.78
N GLU A 63 10.84 10.72 13.75
CA GLU A 63 12.11 11.05 14.40
C GLU A 63 12.03 11.01 15.94
N SER A 64 10.84 11.23 16.48
CA SER A 64 10.53 11.13 17.92
C SER A 64 10.55 9.68 18.43
N LEU A 65 10.60 8.69 17.54
CA LEU A 65 10.71 7.26 17.90
C LEU A 65 12.18 6.87 18.08
N THR A 66 12.66 6.90 19.33
CA THR A 66 14.07 6.59 19.68
C THR A 66 14.29 5.16 20.17
N GLY A 67 13.24 4.36 20.33
CA GLY A 67 13.31 3.03 20.97
C GLY A 67 14.17 1.98 20.26
N LEU A 68 14.67 2.28 19.07
CA LEU A 68 15.56 1.42 18.28
C LEU A 68 16.88 2.12 17.89
N LYS A 69 17.15 3.33 18.43
CA LYS A 69 18.42 4.02 18.22
C LYS A 69 19.45 3.44 19.20
N HIS A 70 20.52 2.86 18.66
CA HIS A 70 21.73 2.49 19.40
C HIS A 70 22.73 3.64 19.38
#